data_AF-A0A926QP66-F1
#
_entry.id   AF-A0A926QP66-F1
#
_cell.length_a   1.000
_cell.length_b   1.000
_cell.length_c   1.000
_cell.angle_alpha   90.00
_cell.angle_beta   90.00
_cell.angle_gamma   90.00
#
_symmetry.space_group_name_H-M   'P 1'
#
loop_
_entity.id
_entity.type
_entity.pdbx_description
1 polymer ?
#
loop_
_entity_poly.entity_id
_entity_poly.type
_entity_poly.pdbx_seq_one_letter_code
_entity_poly.pdbx_strand_id
1 'polypeptide(L)'
;MSDTTPPTGGAPGERDGQAPDARGETALGTSRGSGAEPAPAQADTARDGGLVPREESDRFEQRLQHAVAGFVDGPRAAVEEADHVLEEVTTRITDAVTQRRRTLRGSWQESEETDTERLRLALRDYRELADRLMHL
;
A
#
# COMPACT_ATOMS: atom_id res chain seq x y z
N MET A 1 35.31 44.53 9.79
CA MET A 1 35.12 43.28 10.55
C MET A 1 35.56 43.57 11.98
N SER A 2 34.63 44.01 12.81
CA SER A 2 34.72 43.95 14.28
C SER A 2 34.40 42.49 14.69
N ASP A 3 34.71 41.92 15.84
CA ASP A 3 35.20 42.41 17.13
C ASP A 3 35.73 41.17 17.89
N THR A 4 36.87 41.32 18.56
CA THR A 4 37.14 40.94 19.96
C THR A 4 36.54 39.64 20.53
N THR A 5 37.41 38.70 20.90
CA THR A 5 37.16 37.69 21.97
C THR A 5 37.91 38.11 23.24
N PRO A 6 37.26 38.03 24.42
CA PRO A 6 37.94 37.82 25.69
C PRO A 6 37.30 36.70 26.55
N PRO A 7 37.94 36.30 27.68
CA PRO A 7 38.11 34.89 28.06
C PRO A 7 37.66 34.53 29.49
N THR A 8 38.02 33.31 29.93
CA THR A 8 38.31 32.88 31.33
C THR A 8 37.10 32.76 32.27
N GLY A 9 36.92 31.75 33.13
CA GLY A 9 37.71 30.62 33.61
C GLY A 9 37.03 30.10 34.90
N GLY A 10 37.54 28.99 35.47
CA GLY A 10 37.30 28.62 36.88
C GLY A 10 36.48 27.36 37.15
N ALA A 11 37.18 26.24 37.37
CA ALA A 11 36.77 25.14 38.27
C ALA A 11 36.99 25.59 39.75
N PRO A 12 36.71 24.82 40.85
CA PRO A 12 36.54 23.35 40.97
C PRO A 12 35.53 22.85 42.06
N GLY A 13 35.42 21.53 42.23
CA GLY A 13 35.42 20.90 43.58
C GLY A 13 34.13 20.31 44.18
N GLU A 14 34.06 18.98 44.15
CA GLU A 14 33.71 18.08 45.28
C GLU A 14 32.31 18.14 45.94
N ARG A 15 31.60 17.00 45.97
CA ARG A 15 31.47 16.18 47.19
C ARG A 15 30.63 14.91 47.01
N ASP A 16 31.21 13.82 47.50
CA ASP A 16 30.59 12.56 47.87
C ASP A 16 29.41 12.72 48.86
N GLY A 17 28.51 11.73 48.81
CA GLY A 17 27.90 11.20 50.02
C GLY A 17 26.38 11.29 50.11
N GLN A 18 25.78 10.10 50.23
CA GLN A 18 24.70 9.77 51.18
C GLN A 18 23.38 9.31 50.56
N ALA A 19 23.22 7.98 50.54
CA ALA A 19 21.92 7.31 50.58
C ALA A 19 21.26 7.54 51.95
N PRO A 20 19.91 7.54 52.00
CA PRO A 20 19.26 6.66 52.95
C PRO A 20 18.15 5.82 52.30
N ASP A 21 18.17 4.55 52.71
CA ASP A 21 17.12 3.55 52.58
C ASP A 21 15.94 3.93 53.50
N ALA A 22 14.70 3.74 53.01
CA ALA A 22 13.57 3.11 53.74
C ALA A 22 12.19 3.58 53.24
N ARG A 23 11.55 2.69 52.49
CA ARG A 23 10.22 2.10 52.75
C ARG A 23 8.97 3.01 52.82
N GLY A 24 8.11 2.83 51.81
CA GLY A 24 6.67 3.14 51.82
C GLY A 24 6.08 2.90 50.43
N GLU A 25 5.69 1.66 50.12
CA GLU A 25 4.28 1.25 49.95
C GLU A 25 3.57 1.77 48.69
N THR A 26 3.45 0.84 47.73
CA THR A 26 2.32 0.59 46.82
C THR A 26 1.33 1.73 46.55
N ALA A 27 1.35 2.24 45.32
CA ALA A 27 0.14 2.66 44.63
C ALA A 27 0.28 2.39 43.12
N LEU A 28 -0.71 1.68 42.58
CA LEU A 28 -0.87 1.38 41.16
C LEU A 28 -0.91 2.66 40.33
N GLY A 29 -0.24 2.63 39.17
CA GLY A 29 -0.37 3.71 38.19
C GLY A 29 0.68 3.65 37.09
N THR A 30 0.75 2.55 36.34
CA THR A 30 1.56 2.53 35.11
C THR A 30 0.89 3.42 34.06
N SER A 31 1.29 4.69 34.04
CA SER A 31 1.10 5.58 32.91
C SER A 31 2.39 5.61 32.10
N ARG A 32 2.38 4.89 30.97
CA ARG A 32 3.15 5.16 29.73
C ARG A 32 2.18 4.73 28.62
N GLY A 33 1.60 5.61 27.83
CA GLY A 33 2.25 6.75 27.17
C GLY A 33 2.76 6.23 25.83
N SER A 34 2.19 6.79 24.76
CA SER A 34 2.43 6.47 23.34
C SER A 34 1.73 5.18 22.89
N GLY A 35 0.58 5.23 22.23
CA GLY A 35 0.40 6.02 21.00
C GLY A 35 1.15 5.36 19.83
N ALA A 36 1.03 4.04 19.71
CA ALA A 36 1.34 3.33 18.47
C ALA A 36 0.02 2.78 17.95
N GLU A 37 -0.78 3.68 17.41
CA GLU A 37 -1.79 3.35 16.42
C GLU A 37 -1.11 2.44 15.38
N PRO A 38 -1.64 1.24 15.06
CA PRO A 38 -1.17 0.52 13.89
C PRO A 38 -1.58 1.38 12.70
N ALA A 39 -0.67 2.26 12.27
CA ALA A 39 -0.80 3.00 11.05
C ALA A 39 -1.18 1.98 9.96
N PRO A 40 -2.31 2.16 9.27
CA PRO A 40 -2.65 1.26 8.20
C PRO A 40 -1.51 1.37 7.18
N ALA A 41 -0.80 0.27 6.97
CA ALA A 41 0.03 0.07 5.79
C ALA A 41 -0.90 0.02 4.56
N GLN A 42 -1.48 1.17 4.22
CA GLN A 42 -2.37 1.40 3.09
C GLN A 42 -1.81 2.54 2.23
N ALA A 43 -0.49 2.62 2.11
CA ALA A 43 0.17 3.66 1.31
C ALA A 43 1.15 3.11 0.25
N ASP A 44 1.23 1.78 0.05
CA ASP A 44 1.99 1.19 -1.06
C ASP A 44 1.19 0.27 -1.99
N THR A 45 -0.05 -0.07 -1.66
CA THR A 45 -0.93 -0.82 -2.60
C THR A 45 -1.53 0.06 -3.70
N ALA A 46 -1.43 1.39 -3.59
CA ALA A 46 -1.96 2.32 -4.59
C ALA A 46 -1.04 2.49 -5.82
N ARG A 47 0.26 2.20 -5.71
CA ARG A 47 1.17 2.12 -6.88
C ARG A 47 1.18 0.75 -7.54
N ASP A 48 0.63 -0.24 -6.86
CA ASP A 48 0.54 -1.64 -7.29
C ASP A 48 -0.94 -2.02 -7.53
N GLY A 49 -1.71 -1.10 -8.11
CA GLY A 49 -3.18 -1.17 -8.13
C GLY A 49 -3.76 -2.15 -9.15
N GLY A 50 -3.30 -3.40 -9.19
CA GLY A 50 -3.64 -4.39 -10.23
C GLY A 50 -5.11 -4.32 -10.65
N LEU A 51 -5.40 -4.51 -11.95
CA LEU A 51 -6.77 -4.48 -12.46
C LEU A 51 -7.67 -5.51 -11.76
N VAL A 52 -7.06 -6.57 -11.23
CA VAL A 52 -7.68 -7.61 -10.42
C VAL A 52 -7.27 -7.41 -8.95
N PRO A 53 -8.21 -7.47 -8.00
CA PRO A 53 -7.90 -7.46 -6.56
C PRO A 53 -6.95 -8.60 -6.19
N ARG A 54 -6.04 -8.36 -5.24
CA ARG A 54 -5.02 -9.35 -4.84
C ARG A 54 -5.65 -10.66 -4.39
N GLU A 55 -6.76 -10.60 -3.66
CA GLU A 55 -7.45 -11.79 -3.15
C GLU A 55 -7.99 -12.67 -4.29
N GLU A 56 -8.42 -12.06 -5.40
CA GLU A 56 -8.86 -12.79 -6.59
C GLU A 56 -7.67 -13.37 -7.36
N SER A 57 -6.59 -12.59 -7.51
CA SER A 57 -5.33 -13.06 -8.09
C SER A 57 -4.78 -14.27 -7.34
N ASP A 58 -4.69 -14.20 -6.01
CA ASP A 58 -4.21 -15.30 -5.17
C ASP A 58 -5.07 -16.57 -5.34
N ARG A 59 -6.38 -16.40 -5.52
CA ARG A 59 -7.29 -17.53 -5.77
C ARG A 59 -7.04 -18.18 -7.13
N PHE A 60 -6.84 -17.38 -8.18
CA PHE A 60 -6.52 -17.90 -9.51
C PHE A 60 -5.17 -18.60 -9.53
N GLU A 61 -4.16 -18.03 -8.86
CA GLU A 61 -2.84 -18.64 -8.72
C GLU A 61 -2.90 -19.99 -8.00
N GLN A 62 -3.63 -20.08 -6.89
CA GLN A 62 -3.81 -21.34 -6.16
C GLN A 62 -4.46 -22.43 -7.02
N ARG A 63 -5.49 -22.07 -7.79
CA ARG A 63 -6.16 -23.03 -8.70
C ARG A 63 -5.26 -23.46 -9.85
N LEU A 64 -4.48 -22.54 -10.41
CA LEU A 64 -3.51 -22.88 -11.43
C LEU A 64 -2.42 -23.81 -10.90
N GLN A 65 -1.92 -23.56 -9.68
CA GLN A 65 -0.97 -24.45 -9.01
C GLN A 65 -1.56 -25.85 -8.77
N HIS A 66 -2.83 -25.93 -8.36
CA HIS A 66 -3.55 -27.19 -8.20
C HIS A 66 -3.62 -27.97 -9.52
N ALA A 67 -4.02 -27.31 -10.61
CA ALA A 67 -4.05 -27.91 -11.95
C ALA A 67 -2.67 -28.43 -12.38
N VAL A 68 -1.61 -27.64 -12.19
CA VAL A 68 -0.23 -28.04 -12.52
C VAL A 68 0.22 -29.25 -11.69
N ALA A 69 -0.10 -29.27 -10.38
CA ALA A 69 0.22 -30.40 -9.51
C ALA A 69 -0.52 -31.68 -9.93
N GLY A 70 -1.79 -31.57 -10.35
CA GLY A 70 -2.62 -32.68 -10.81
C GLY A 70 -2.26 -33.22 -12.21
N PHE A 71 -1.36 -32.56 -12.96
CA PHE A 71 -1.01 -32.96 -14.32
C PHE A 71 -0.44 -34.38 -14.42
N VAL A 72 0.30 -34.81 -13.39
CA VAL A 72 0.92 -36.15 -13.37
C VAL A 72 -0.14 -37.26 -13.29
N ASP A 73 -1.22 -37.02 -12.56
CA ASP A 73 -2.30 -38.01 -12.34
C ASP A 73 -3.37 -37.94 -13.45
N GLY A 74 -3.64 -36.73 -13.96
CA GLY A 74 -4.71 -36.47 -14.92
C GLY A 74 -4.35 -35.35 -15.89
N PRO A 75 -3.51 -35.60 -16.90
CA PRO A 75 -2.96 -34.54 -17.75
C PRO A 75 -4.03 -33.77 -18.54
N ARG A 76 -5.09 -34.44 -18.99
CA ARG A 76 -6.20 -33.77 -19.69
C ARG A 76 -7.02 -32.89 -18.75
N ALA A 77 -7.44 -33.43 -17.61
CA ALA A 77 -8.22 -32.70 -16.63
C ALA A 77 -7.46 -31.49 -16.07
N ALA A 78 -6.16 -31.63 -15.82
CA ALA A 78 -5.28 -30.53 -15.40
C ALA A 78 -5.23 -29.39 -16.43
N VAL A 79 -5.11 -29.72 -17.72
CA VAL A 79 -5.10 -28.71 -18.78
C VAL A 79 -6.47 -28.04 -18.91
N GLU A 80 -7.56 -28.79 -18.83
CA GLU A 80 -8.93 -28.25 -18.83
C GLU A 80 -9.17 -27.29 -17.64
N GLU A 81 -8.69 -27.64 -16.44
CA GLU A 81 -8.77 -26.78 -15.27
C GLU A 81 -7.95 -25.49 -15.44
N ALA A 82 -6.72 -25.61 -15.95
CA ALA A 82 -5.87 -24.44 -16.22
C ALA A 82 -6.48 -23.51 -17.28
N ASP A 83 -7.06 -24.07 -18.34
CA ASP A 83 -7.78 -23.32 -19.38
C ASP A 83 -8.96 -22.55 -18.79
N HIS A 84 -9.77 -23.21 -17.95
CA HIS A 84 -10.90 -22.57 -17.29
C HIS A 84 -10.47 -21.44 -16.33
N VAL A 85 -9.37 -21.63 -15.59
CA VAL A 85 -8.80 -20.56 -14.75
C VAL A 85 -8.41 -19.36 -15.62
N LEU A 86 -7.81 -19.58 -16.79
CA LEU A 86 -7.41 -18.51 -17.69
C LEU A 86 -8.62 -17.76 -18.28
N GLU A 87 -9.70 -18.47 -18.62
CA GLU A 87 -10.97 -17.87 -19.05
C GLU A 87 -11.54 -16.94 -17.97
N GLU A 88 -11.57 -17.39 -16.72
CA GLU A 88 -12.06 -16.60 -15.59
C GLU A 88 -11.20 -15.36 -15.35
N VAL A 89 -9.87 -15.51 -15.38
CA VAL A 89 -8.92 -14.38 -15.24
C VAL A 89 -9.16 -13.35 -16.35
N THR A 90 -9.29 -13.80 -17.59
CA THR A 90 -9.52 -12.93 -18.75
C THR A 90 -10.84 -12.16 -18.63
N THR A 91 -11.89 -12.86 -18.20
CA THR A 91 -13.20 -12.26 -17.93
C THR A 91 -13.08 -11.18 -16.84
N ARG A 92 -12.40 -11.50 -15.74
CA ARG A 92 -12.25 -10.59 -14.61
C ARG A 92 -11.47 -9.32 -14.95
N ILE A 93 -10.40 -9.45 -15.74
CA ILE A 93 -9.63 -8.32 -16.26
C ILE A 93 -10.50 -7.47 -17.18
N THR A 94 -11.24 -8.10 -18.11
CA THR A 94 -12.13 -7.39 -19.04
C THR A 94 -13.20 -6.59 -18.32
N ASP A 95 -13.80 -7.17 -17.27
CA ASP A 95 -14.79 -6.51 -16.43
C ASP A 95 -14.20 -5.34 -15.67
N ALA A 96 -13.01 -5.51 -15.07
CA ALA A 96 -12.31 -4.44 -14.37
C ALA A 96 -12.01 -3.25 -15.29
N VAL A 97 -11.50 -3.51 -16.49
CA VAL A 97 -11.21 -2.50 -17.51
C VAL A 97 -12.49 -1.80 -17.95
N THR A 98 -13.55 -2.58 -18.20
CA THR A 98 -14.85 -2.03 -18.60
C THR A 98 -15.42 -1.11 -17.53
N GLN A 99 -15.33 -1.52 -16.27
CA GLN A 99 -15.78 -0.73 -15.14
C GLN A 99 -14.96 0.56 -15.01
N ARG A 100 -13.63 0.49 -15.07
CA ARG A 100 -12.76 1.67 -15.02
C ARG A 100 -13.05 2.64 -16.16
N ARG A 101 -13.24 2.13 -17.38
CA ARG A 101 -13.63 2.94 -18.55
C ARG A 101 -14.97 3.64 -18.36
N ARG A 102 -15.95 3.00 -17.71
CA ARG A 102 -17.24 3.60 -17.38
C ARG A 102 -17.08 4.72 -16.36
N THR A 103 -16.29 4.52 -15.30
CA THR A 103 -15.98 5.56 -14.31
C THR A 103 -15.30 6.77 -14.95
N LEU A 104 -14.29 6.55 -15.78
CA LEU A 104 -13.61 7.61 -16.52
C LEU A 104 -14.56 8.34 -17.47
N ARG A 105 -15.48 7.61 -18.13
CA ARG A 105 -16.50 8.23 -18.98
C ARG A 105 -17.43 9.15 -18.18
N GLY A 106 -17.91 8.68 -17.02
CA GLY A 106 -18.78 9.46 -16.16
C GLY A 106 -18.13 10.77 -15.72
N SER A 107 -16.84 10.76 -15.35
CA SER A 107 -16.16 11.94 -14.79
C SER A 107 -16.03 13.11 -15.76
N TRP A 108 -15.87 12.87 -17.06
CA TRP A 108 -15.81 13.96 -18.05
C TRP A 108 -17.16 14.25 -18.71
N GLN A 109 -18.07 13.28 -18.80
CA GLN A 109 -19.38 13.49 -19.44
C GLN A 109 -20.32 14.33 -18.57
N GLU A 110 -20.09 14.38 -17.26
CA GLU A 110 -20.77 15.27 -16.31
C GLU A 110 -20.14 16.68 -16.25
N SER A 111 -19.02 16.89 -16.96
CA SER A 111 -18.35 18.19 -17.05
C SER A 111 -18.86 18.96 -18.26
N GLU A 112 -19.17 20.24 -18.09
CA GLU A 112 -19.53 21.14 -19.19
C GLU A 112 -18.46 21.10 -20.29
N GLU A 113 -18.87 21.13 -21.57
CA GLU A 113 -17.96 21.05 -22.74
C GLU A 113 -16.83 22.10 -22.75
N THR A 114 -16.97 23.17 -21.96
CA THR A 114 -15.99 24.24 -21.82
C THR A 114 -14.88 23.96 -20.80
N ASP A 115 -15.00 22.92 -19.97
CA ASP A 115 -13.96 22.54 -19.00
C ASP A 115 -12.85 21.69 -19.67
N THR A 116 -12.10 22.36 -20.55
CA THR A 116 -10.98 21.75 -21.30
C THR A 116 -9.90 21.16 -20.39
N GLU A 117 -9.79 21.62 -19.15
CA GLU A 117 -8.82 21.08 -18.19
C GLU A 117 -9.25 19.71 -17.69
N ARG A 118 -10.55 19.51 -17.41
CA ARG A 118 -11.07 18.18 -17.10
C ARG A 118 -10.94 17.20 -18.26
N LEU A 119 -11.12 17.67 -19.51
CA LEU A 119 -10.88 16.83 -20.68
C LEU A 119 -9.41 16.39 -20.80
N ARG A 120 -8.45 17.28 -20.46
CA ARG A 120 -7.03 16.91 -20.43
C ARG A 120 -6.73 15.86 -19.36
N LEU A 121 -7.28 16.03 -18.16
CA LEU A 121 -7.12 15.05 -17.08
C LEU A 121 -7.73 13.69 -17.46
N ALA A 122 -8.95 13.69 -18.00
CA ALA A 122 -9.58 12.47 -18.48
C ALA A 122 -8.74 11.75 -19.55
N LEU A 123 -8.19 12.48 -20.52
CA LEU A 123 -7.33 11.89 -21.56
C LEU A 123 -6.04 11.31 -20.97
N ARG A 124 -5.46 11.99 -19.97
CA ARG A 124 -4.30 11.47 -19.23
C ARG A 124 -4.64 10.15 -18.53
N ASP A 125 -5.79 10.09 -17.85
CA ASP A 125 -6.22 8.87 -17.16
C ASP A 125 -6.49 7.70 -18.13
N TYR A 126 -7.04 7.99 -19.32
CA TYR A 126 -7.19 7.00 -20.39
C TYR A 126 -5.83 6.48 -20.87
N ARG A 127 -4.84 7.36 -21.04
CA ARG A 127 -3.49 6.98 -21.44
C ARG A 127 -2.82 6.12 -20.38
N GLU A 128 -2.90 6.49 -19.10
CA GLU A 128 -2.34 5.71 -18.00
C GLU A 128 -2.99 4.33 -17.90
N LEU A 129 -4.31 4.23 -18.10
CA LEU A 129 -5.01 2.94 -18.15
C LEU A 129 -4.55 2.06 -19.33
N ALA A 130 -4.40 2.66 -20.53
CA ALA A 130 -3.95 1.94 -21.71
C ALA A 130 -2.49 1.47 -21.57
N ASP A 131 -1.62 2.34 -21.06
CA ASP A 131 -0.21 2.04 -20.80
C ASP A 131 -0.09 0.85 -19.85
N ARG A 132 -0.86 0.86 -18.78
CA ARG A 132 -0.91 -0.25 -17.83
C ARG A 132 -1.36 -1.57 -18.46
N LEU A 133 -2.33 -1.54 -19.37
CA LEU A 133 -2.80 -2.74 -20.06
C LEU A 133 -1.74 -3.31 -21.01
N MET A 134 -0.88 -2.47 -21.58
CA MET A 134 0.20 -2.90 -22.47
C MET A 134 1.41 -3.44 -21.73
N HIS A 135 1.57 -3.11 -20.44
CA HIS A 135 2.68 -3.57 -19.59
C HIS A 135 2.25 -4.62 -18.57
N LEU A 136 1.07 -5.23 -18.78
CA LEU A 136 0.56 -6.32 -17.95
C LEU A 136 1.31 -7.64 -18.22
#